data_AF-A0A2P2MBI5-F1
#
_entry.id   AF-A0A2P2MBI5-F1
#
_cell.length_a   1.000
_cell.length_b   1.000
_cell.length_c   1.000
_cell.angle_alpha   90.00
_cell.angle_beta   90.00
_cell.angle_gamma   90.00
#
_symmetry.space_group_name_H-M   'P 1'
#
loop_
_entity.id
_entity.type
_entity.pdbx_description
1 polymer ?
#
loop_
_entity_poly.entity_id
_entity_poly.type
_entity_poly.pdbx_seq_one_letter_code
_entity_poly.pdbx_strand_id
1 'polypeptide(L)'
;MALLLHSVRTYKNAYKTLIVAEYSGVEVTLVENFEMGVSNKTPEFLKMNPIGKVPVLETPDGPIFESNAIARYGKIRLSISCSIQLLCMIVLE
;
A
#
# COMPACT_ATOMS: atom_id res chain seq x y z
N MET A 1 8.90 11.87 1.75
CA MET A 1 9.05 11.12 0.49
C MET A 1 7.69 10.52 0.20
N ALA A 2 6.98 11.00 -0.82
CA ALA A 2 5.65 10.53 -1.13
C ALA A 2 5.73 9.13 -1.75
N LEU A 3 4.88 8.20 -1.30
CA LEU A 3 4.77 6.86 -1.88
C LEU A 3 3.53 6.80 -2.78
N LEU A 4 3.65 6.19 -3.96
CA LEU A 4 2.53 6.07 -4.90
C LEU A 4 1.77 4.77 -4.67
N LEU A 5 0.46 4.86 -4.49
CA LEU A 5 -0.42 3.72 -4.30
C LEU A 5 -1.31 3.54 -5.53
N HIS A 6 -1.11 2.42 -6.23
CA HIS A 6 -1.96 1.97 -7.31
C HIS A 6 -3.14 1.20 -6.75
N SER A 7 -4.24 1.90 -6.52
CA SER A 7 -5.52 1.30 -6.11
C SER A 7 -6.68 2.25 -6.34
N VAL A 8 -7.88 1.68 -6.44
CA VAL A 8 -9.14 2.42 -6.33
C VAL A 8 -9.43 2.72 -4.86
N ARG A 9 -9.92 3.94 -4.55
CA ARG A 9 -10.27 4.35 -3.18
C ARG A 9 -11.35 3.50 -2.52
N THR A 10 -12.20 2.85 -3.31
CA THR A 10 -13.31 2.01 -2.83
C THR A 10 -12.88 0.58 -2.47
N TYR A 11 -11.62 0.22 -2.68
CA TYR A 11 -11.15 -1.16 -2.48
C TYR A 11 -10.79 -1.44 -1.02
N LYS A 12 -11.41 -2.47 -0.43
CA LYS A 12 -11.24 -2.82 0.99
C LYS A 12 -9.78 -2.98 1.44
N ASN A 13 -8.93 -3.56 0.60
CA ASN A 13 -7.54 -3.80 0.96
C ASN A 13 -6.67 -2.55 0.83
N ALA A 14 -7.13 -1.52 0.10
CA ALA A 14 -6.45 -0.24 -0.02
C ALA A 14 -6.54 0.56 1.29
N TYR A 15 -7.66 0.45 2.01
CA TYR A 15 -7.83 1.11 3.31
C TYR A 15 -6.77 0.68 4.32
N LYS A 16 -6.37 -0.60 4.34
CA LYS A 16 -5.28 -1.05 5.22
C LYS A 16 -3.99 -0.27 4.95
N THR A 17 -3.70 0.02 3.68
CA THR A 17 -2.51 0.80 3.29
C THR A 17 -2.63 2.25 3.70
N LEU A 18 -3.78 2.88 3.46
CA LEU A 18 -4.04 4.28 3.84
C LEU A 18 -4.01 4.48 5.35
N ILE A 19 -4.62 3.55 6.11
CA ILE A 19 -4.60 3.58 7.58
C ILE A 19 -3.15 3.51 8.08
N VAL A 20 -2.36 2.54 7.57
CA VAL A 20 -0.95 2.42 7.97
C VAL A 20 -0.14 3.66 7.59
N ALA A 21 -0.42 4.27 6.45
CA ALA A 21 0.21 5.51 6.00
C ALA A 21 -0.03 6.67 6.99
N GLU A 22 -1.29 6.90 7.36
CA GLU A 22 -1.69 7.91 8.35
C GLU A 22 -1.03 7.67 9.70
N TYR A 23 -1.05 6.43 10.21
CA TYR A 23 -0.41 6.09 11.49
C TYR A 23 1.12 6.21 11.45
N SER A 24 1.74 5.99 10.29
CA SER A 24 3.19 6.10 10.12
C SER A 24 3.63 7.53 9.81
N GLY A 25 2.69 8.47 9.61
CA GLY A 25 2.98 9.83 9.15
C GLY A 25 3.64 9.86 7.77
N VAL A 26 3.43 8.83 6.95
CA VAL A 26 3.99 8.73 5.60
C VAL A 26 2.94 9.18 4.61
N GLU A 27 3.29 10.18 3.79
CA GLU A 27 2.42 10.67 2.74
C GLU A 27 2.29 9.64 1.61
N VAL A 28 1.08 9.11 1.42
CA VAL A 28 0.76 8.17 0.34
C VAL A 28 -0.19 8.84 -0.64
N THR A 29 0.25 8.97 -1.88
CA THR A 29 -0.55 9.54 -2.97
C THR A 29 -1.22 8.43 -3.77
N LEU A 30 -2.52 8.55 -3.98
CA LEU A 30 -3.29 7.63 -4.80
C LEU A 30 -3.20 8.03 -6.27
N VAL A 31 -3.00 7.07 -7.15
CA VAL A 31 -3.03 7.31 -8.60
C VAL A 31 -4.49 7.55 -9.04
N GLU A 32 -4.79 8.76 -9.51
CA GLU A 32 -6.17 9.21 -9.78
C GLU A 32 -6.86 8.50 -10.97
N ASN A 33 -6.10 7.84 -11.84
CA ASN A 33 -6.60 7.17 -13.06
C ASN A 33 -6.56 5.64 -12.98
N PHE A 34 -6.77 5.08 -11.79
CA PHE A 34 -6.77 3.64 -11.62
C PHE A 34 -8.18 3.05 -11.74
N GLU A 35 -8.46 2.37 -12.86
CA GLU A 35 -9.72 1.65 -13.08
C GLU A 35 -9.54 0.14 -12.92
N MET A 36 -10.30 -0.44 -11.98
CA MET A 36 -10.33 -1.88 -11.75
C MET A 36 -10.84 -2.61 -12.99
N GLY A 37 -10.00 -3.49 -13.56
CA GLY A 37 -10.32 -4.30 -14.74
C GLY A 37 -9.74 -3.78 -16.06
N VAL A 38 -9.32 -2.51 -16.10
CA VAL A 38 -8.64 -1.88 -17.25
C VAL A 38 -7.16 -1.66 -16.91
N SER A 39 -6.88 -0.86 -15.88
CA SER A 39 -5.51 -0.54 -15.43
C SER A 39 -4.76 -1.74 -14.84
N ASN A 40 -5.47 -2.76 -14.35
CA ASN A 40 -4.85 -4.00 -13.84
C ASN A 40 -4.18 -4.86 -14.92
N LYS A 41 -4.51 -4.63 -16.20
CA LYS A 41 -4.01 -5.41 -17.34
C LYS A 41 -2.95 -4.67 -18.15
N THR A 42 -2.62 -3.42 -17.79
CA THR A 42 -1.58 -2.69 -18.51
C THR A 42 -0.24 -3.37 -18.30
N PRO A 43 0.63 -3.40 -19.33
CA PRO A 43 1.94 -4.04 -19.23
C PRO A 43 2.82 -3.37 -18.17
N GLU A 44 2.58 -2.10 -17.86
CA GLU A 44 3.26 -1.37 -16.79
C GLU A 44 2.90 -1.90 -15.41
N PHE A 45 1.61 -2.13 -15.15
CA PHE A 45 1.15 -2.67 -13.87
C PHE A 45 1.52 -4.15 -13.71
N LEU A 46 1.48 -4.93 -14.80
CA LEU A 46 1.90 -6.34 -14.79
C LEU A 46 3.40 -6.52 -14.52
N LYS A 47 4.24 -5.54 -14.89
CA LYS A 47 5.66 -5.53 -14.53
C LYS A 47 5.86 -5.33 -13.02
N MET A 48 5.00 -4.55 -12.36
CA MET A 48 5.07 -4.33 -10.91
C MET A 48 4.44 -5.48 -10.12
N ASN A 49 3.31 -6.00 -10.60
CA ASN A 49 2.62 -7.13 -10.00
C ASN A 49 2.17 -8.12 -11.08
N PRO A 50 2.85 -9.27 -11.25
CA PRO A 50 2.48 -10.26 -12.26
C PRO A 50 1.13 -10.91 -11.99
N ILE A 51 0.60 -10.79 -10.76
CA ILE A 51 -0.73 -11.31 -10.37
C ILE A 51 -1.85 -10.35 -10.81
N GLY A 52 -1.53 -9.08 -11.12
CA GLY A 52 -2.52 -8.08 -11.57
C GLY A 52 -3.55 -7.71 -10.49
N LYS A 53 -3.20 -7.87 -9.21
CA LYS A 53 -4.04 -7.51 -8.06
C LYS A 53 -3.65 -6.16 -7.48
N VAL A 54 -4.64 -5.47 -6.92
CA VAL A 54 -4.46 -4.28 -6.10
C VAL A 54 -4.59 -4.62 -4.62
N PRO A 55 -3.99 -3.85 -3.70
CA PRO A 55 -3.15 -2.67 -3.92
C PRO A 55 -1.68 -2.99 -4.24
N VAL A 56 -1.02 -2.07 -4.97
CA VAL A 56 0.45 -2.07 -5.19
C VAL A 56 1.00 -0.71 -4.77
N LEU A 57 2.02 -0.74 -3.91
CA LEU A 57 2.74 0.43 -3.43
C LEU A 57 4.08 0.54 -4.16
N GLU A 58 4.34 1.68 -4.79
CA GLU A 58 5.63 1.99 -5.38
C GLU A 58 6.54 2.61 -4.30
N THR A 59 7.69 1.98 -4.08
CA THR A 59 8.72 2.44 -3.14
C THR A 59 10.05 2.57 -3.89
N PRO A 60 11.01 3.39 -3.42
CA PRO A 60 12.31 3.54 -4.10
C PRO A 60 13.11 2.23 -4.15
N ASP A 61 12.82 1.31 -3.24
CA ASP A 61 13.45 -0.02 -3.17
C ASP A 61 12.77 -1.04 -4.11
N GLY A 62 11.60 -0.70 -4.66
CA GLY A 62 10.83 -1.52 -5.58
C GLY A 62 9.32 -1.52 -5.31
N PRO A 63 8.51 -2.12 -6.21
CA PRO A 63 7.08 -2.26 -6.01
C PRO A 63 6.77 -3.34 -4.98
N ILE A 64 5.85 -3.06 -4.05
CA ILE A 64 5.37 -3.98 -3.03
C ILE A 64 3.88 -4.21 -3.28
N PHE A 65 3.50 -5.48 -3.43
CA PHE A 65 2.11 -5.92 -3.58
C PHE A 65 1.67 -6.72 -2.34
N GLU A 66 0.36 -6.91 -2.16
CA GLU A 66 -0.31 -7.42 -0.95
C GLU A 66 -0.43 -6.40 0.18
N SER A 67 -1.66 -6.16 0.65
CA SER A 67 -1.95 -5.20 1.74
C SER A 67 -1.22 -5.55 3.03
N ASN A 68 -1.11 -6.84 3.36
CA ASN A 68 -0.40 -7.29 4.56
C ASN A 68 1.12 -7.06 4.46
N ALA A 69 1.70 -7.21 3.27
CA ALA A 69 3.12 -6.94 3.03
C ALA A 69 3.42 -5.44 3.10
N ILE A 70 2.58 -4.62 2.47
CA ILE A 70 2.66 -3.16 2.53
C ILE A 70 2.57 -2.67 3.98
N ALA A 71 1.63 -3.21 4.75
CA ALA A 71 1.45 -2.84 6.14
C ALA A 71 2.67 -3.18 7.01
N ARG A 72 3.29 -4.35 6.78
CA ARG A 72 4.54 -4.74 7.43
C ARG A 72 5.73 -3.89 6.99
N TYR A 73 5.76 -3.48 5.73
CA TYR A 73 6.81 -2.59 5.22
C TYR A 73 6.76 -1.22 5.90
N GLY A 74 5.57 -0.62 6.03
CA GLY A 74 5.38 0.64 6.77
C GLY A 74 5.86 0.52 8.22
N LYS A 75 5.60 -0.62 8.86
CA LYS A 75 6.06 -0.93 10.23
C LYS A 75 7.58 -1.04 10.38
N ILE A 76 8.29 -1.55 9.36
CA ILE A 76 9.75 -1.74 9.41
C ILE A 76 10.52 -0.44 9.21
N ARG A 77 9.97 0.51 8.43
CA ARG A 77 10.69 1.71 8.01
C ARG A 77 10.69 2.85 9.04
N LEU A 78 9.81 2.82 10.03
CA LEU A 78 9.85 3.76 11.15
C LEU A 78 10.25 3.03 12.43
N SER A 79 11.14 3.64 13.24
CA SER A 79 11.31 3.26 14.64
C SER A 79 10.09 3.75 15.43
N ILE A 80 8.92 3.16 15.19
CA ILE A 80 7.71 3.55 15.90
C ILE A 80 7.87 3.12 17.37
N SER A 81 7.68 4.08 18.27
CA SER A 81 7.55 3.85 19.71
C SER A 81 6.62 2.65 19.97
N CYS A 82 7.08 1.73 20.83
CA CYS A 82 6.50 0.40 21.11
C CYS A 82 4.97 0.39 21.34
N SER A 83 4.38 1.51 21.74
CA SER A 83 2.94 1.62 22.05
C SER A 83 2.02 1.59 20.82
N ILE A 84 2.47 2.05 19.65
CA ILE A 84 1.64 2.09 18.43
C ILE A 84 1.71 0.75 17.66
N GLN A 85 2.78 -0.03 17.89
CA GLN A 85 3.01 -1.36 17.31
C GLN A 85 1.84 -2.34 17.55
N LEU A 86 1.24 -2.28 18.75
CA LEU A 86 0.19 -3.19 19.18
C LEU A 86 -1.15 -2.87 18.50
N LEU A 87 -1.48 -1.59 18.36
CA LEU A 87 -2.69 -1.14 17.68
C LEU A 87 -2.65 -1.49 16.18
N CYS A 88 -1.48 -1.37 15.56
CA CYS A 88 -1.30 -1.73 14.15
C CYS A 88 -1.50 -3.24 13.91
N MET A 89 -1.08 -4.12 14.84
CA MET A 89 -1.35 -5.57 14.74
C MET A 89 -2.84 -5.89 14.83
N ILE A 90 -3.57 -5.29 15.78
CA ILE A 90 -5.00 -5.54 15.99
C ILE A 90 -5.84 -5.12 14.76
N VAL A 91 -5.46 -4.07 14.05
CA VAL A 91 -6.19 -3.56 12.86
C VAL A 91 -5.84 -4.35 11.59
N LEU A 92 -4.71 -5.07 11.56
CA LEU A 92 -4.22 -5.75 10.36
C LEU A 92 -4.57 -7.25 10.30
N GLU A 93 -4.96 -7.87 11.41
CA GLU A 93 -5.48 -9.26 11.46
C GLU A 93 -6.82 -9.42 10.72
#